data_AF-D0GJK9-F1
#
_entry.id   AF-D0GJK9-F1
#
_cell.length_a   1.000
_cell.length_b   1.000
_cell.length_c   1.000
_cell.angle_alpha   90.00
_cell.angle_beta   90.00
_cell.angle_gamma   90.00
#
_symmetry.space_group_name_H-M   'P 1'
#
loop_
_entity.id
_entity.type
_entity.pdbx_description
1 polymer ?
#
loop_
_entity_poly.entity_id
_entity_poly.type
_entity_poly.pdbx_seq_one_letter_code
_entity_poly.pdbx_strand_id
1 'polypeptide(L)'
;MVHSLCDFKEYNPMEISVAGNYFSKVNDYYTKHEFNKSDNIITGPAYVELLVDVNLTIHIIPRDQSDESIQKILNAFEKPKEYLSLGRREDIVVINKVKEVAIEKKKLEKDKRYDKGIFAYIPVNFAVGRLVKAGSKKYGPISGTRYEITKNYKLQNIGTKNKPKKIRIWEKKEVIYSSNIIGFKNKILPIDNEEDIVFCDEDTIFRDL
;
A
#
# COMPACT_ATOMS: atom_id res chain seq x y z
N MET A 1 -8.36 -4.02 3.67
CA MET A 1 -8.68 -3.14 4.81
C MET A 1 -9.76 -2.13 4.44
N VAL A 2 -9.46 -1.11 3.60
CA VAL A 2 -10.41 -0.02 3.26
C VAL A 2 -11.81 -0.52 2.84
N HIS A 3 -11.90 -1.45 1.88
CA HIS A 3 -13.20 -1.99 1.44
C HIS A 3 -14.00 -2.67 2.55
N SER A 4 -13.34 -3.34 3.49
CA SER A 4 -14.00 -3.98 4.63
C SER A 4 -14.60 -2.93 5.55
N LEU A 5 -13.82 -1.89 5.88
CA LEU A 5 -14.27 -0.80 6.77
C LEU A 5 -15.42 0.02 6.16
N CYS A 6 -15.36 0.27 4.86
CA CYS A 6 -16.41 0.99 4.13
C CYS A 6 -17.64 0.13 3.80
N ASP A 7 -17.62 -1.17 4.14
CA ASP A 7 -18.62 -2.16 3.79
C ASP A 7 -18.93 -2.23 2.29
N PHE A 8 -17.90 -2.07 1.45
CA PHE A 8 -18.05 -2.15 0.01
C PHE A 8 -18.29 -3.60 -0.43
N LYS A 9 -19.39 -3.84 -1.15
CA LYS A 9 -19.74 -5.16 -1.71
C LYS A 9 -19.07 -5.45 -3.05
N GLU A 10 -18.55 -4.40 -3.69
CA GLU A 10 -17.84 -4.47 -4.96
C GLU A 10 -16.49 -3.73 -4.87
N TYR A 11 -15.61 -4.02 -5.82
CA TYR A 11 -14.31 -3.37 -5.88
C TYR A 11 -14.47 -1.89 -6.26
N ASN A 12 -14.21 -1.03 -5.28
CA ASN A 12 -14.09 0.41 -5.48
C ASN A 12 -12.63 0.74 -5.83
N PRO A 13 -12.32 1.24 -7.04
CA PRO A 13 -10.95 1.53 -7.43
C PRO A 13 -10.33 2.63 -6.58
N MET A 14 -9.09 2.43 -6.15
CA MET A 14 -8.32 3.41 -5.38
C MET A 14 -6.82 3.23 -5.63
N GLU A 15 -6.07 4.31 -5.43
CA GLU A 15 -4.62 4.30 -5.30
C GLU A 15 -4.22 4.38 -3.83
N ILE A 16 -3.07 3.79 -3.51
CA ILE A 16 -2.55 3.76 -2.15
C ILE A 16 -1.07 4.14 -2.20
N SER A 17 -0.69 5.13 -1.39
CA SER A 17 0.71 5.42 -1.06
C SER A 17 0.97 4.95 0.37
N VAL A 18 2.08 4.27 0.58
CA VAL A 18 2.47 3.75 1.89
C VAL A 18 3.91 4.16 2.19
N ALA A 19 4.08 4.86 3.30
CA ALA A 19 5.37 5.19 3.87
C ALA A 19 5.36 4.89 5.37
N GLY A 20 6.51 4.59 5.97
CA GLY A 20 6.60 4.29 7.38
C GLY A 20 7.86 3.53 7.76
N ASN A 21 7.84 2.93 8.95
CA ASN A 21 8.94 2.13 9.46
C ASN A 21 8.41 1.00 10.35
N TYR A 22 9.34 0.15 10.77
CA TYR A 22 9.12 -0.87 11.78
C TYR A 22 10.40 -0.97 12.62
N PHE A 23 10.27 -1.40 13.87
CA PHE A 23 11.41 -1.52 14.78
C PHE A 23 12.22 -2.79 14.48
N SER A 24 11.53 -3.93 14.37
CA SER A 24 12.19 -5.22 14.19
C SER A 24 11.32 -6.22 13.42
N LYS A 25 11.92 -7.36 13.10
CA LYS A 25 11.29 -8.48 12.43
C LYS A 25 11.52 -9.73 13.25
N VAL A 26 10.45 -10.49 13.52
CA VAL A 26 10.50 -11.73 14.29
C VAL A 26 9.82 -12.87 13.53
N ASN A 27 10.21 -14.10 13.82
CA ASN A 27 9.52 -15.29 13.30
C ASN A 27 8.71 -15.90 14.43
N ASP A 28 7.39 -15.88 14.29
CA ASP A 28 6.47 -16.51 15.22
C ASP A 28 6.28 -17.97 14.81
N TYR A 29 6.66 -18.88 15.70
CA TYR A 29 6.60 -20.32 15.47
C TYR A 29 5.28 -20.87 15.99
N TYR A 30 4.56 -21.59 15.14
CA TYR A 30 3.29 -22.20 15.50
C TYR A 30 3.18 -23.62 14.98
N THR A 31 2.28 -24.38 15.60
CA THR A 31 1.92 -25.72 15.14
C THR A 31 0.83 -25.62 14.08
N LYS A 32 1.15 -26.03 12.86
CA LYS A 32 0.21 -26.09 11.75
C LYS A 32 -0.54 -27.41 11.80
N HIS A 33 -1.87 -27.32 11.73
CA HIS A 33 -2.76 -28.47 11.56
C HIS A 33 -3.39 -28.39 10.16
N GLU A 34 -3.11 -29.38 9.32
CA GLU A 34 -3.68 -29.50 7.98
C GLU A 34 -4.70 -30.63 7.93
N PHE A 35 -5.93 -30.29 7.53
CA PHE A 35 -6.99 -31.26 7.30
C PHE A 35 -6.87 -31.79 5.87
N ASN A 36 -6.67 -33.10 5.74
CA ASN A 36 -6.70 -33.76 4.43
C ASN A 36 -8.11 -34.29 4.11
N LYS A 37 -8.31 -34.77 2.88
CA LYS A 37 -9.61 -35.32 2.43
C LYS A 37 -10.02 -36.63 3.13
N SER A 38 -9.13 -37.21 3.94
CA SER A 38 -9.36 -38.49 4.64
C SER A 38 -9.59 -38.29 6.14
N ASP A 39 -10.03 -37.11 6.57
CA ASP A 39 -10.30 -36.72 7.96
C ASP A 39 -9.12 -36.92 8.93
N ASN A 40 -7.89 -37.04 8.40
CA ASN A 40 -6.69 -37.08 9.19
C ASN A 40 -6.11 -35.66 9.34
N ILE A 41 -5.56 -35.39 10.52
CA ILE A 41 -4.90 -34.13 10.82
C ILE A 41 -3.39 -34.35 10.72
N ILE A 42 -2.78 -33.76 9.69
CA ILE A 42 -1.32 -33.69 9.58
C ILE A 42 -0.86 -32.51 10.43
N THR A 43 0.04 -32.77 11.38
CA THR A 43 0.58 -31.77 12.29
C THR A 43 2.06 -31.54 12.01
N GLY A 44 2.49 -30.29 11.94
CA GLY A 44 3.90 -29.95 11.71
C GLY A 44 4.27 -28.54 12.18
N PRO A 45 5.56 -28.24 12.36
CA PRO A 45 6.00 -26.90 12.68
C PRO A 45 5.84 -25.98 11.47
N ALA A 46 5.42 -24.75 11.72
CA ALA A 46 5.43 -23.65 10.76
C ALA A 46 5.89 -22.37 11.45
N TYR A 47 6.23 -21.37 10.65
CA TYR A 47 6.48 -20.03 11.17
C TYR A 47 5.82 -18.99 10.28
N VAL A 48 5.51 -17.84 10.86
CA VAL A 48 5.08 -16.64 10.16
C VAL A 48 6.01 -15.50 10.53
N GLU A 49 6.38 -14.71 9.54
CA GLU A 49 7.22 -13.54 9.74
C GLU A 49 6.36 -12.34 10.14
N LEU A 50 6.73 -11.69 11.26
CA LEU A 50 6.03 -10.54 11.81
C LEU A 50 6.94 -9.31 11.83
N LEU A 51 6.35 -8.16 11.55
CA LEU A 51 6.97 -6.86 11.78
C LEU A 51 6.47 -6.32 13.12
N VAL A 52 7.40 -5.82 13.94
CA VAL A 52 7.13 -5.31 15.29
C VAL A 52 7.25 -3.79 15.29
N ASP A 53 6.36 -3.12 16.02
CA ASP A 53 6.23 -1.66 16.14
C ASP A 53 6.18 -0.97 14.77
N VAL A 54 5.22 -1.41 13.96
CA VAL A 54 4.95 -0.87 12.63
C VAL A 54 4.26 0.49 12.76
N ASN A 55 4.86 1.55 12.20
CA ASN A 55 4.27 2.87 12.12
C ASN A 55 4.14 3.27 10.65
N LEU A 56 2.92 3.56 10.20
CA LEU A 56 2.63 3.86 8.79
C LEU A 56 1.86 5.16 8.62
N THR A 57 2.23 5.89 7.58
CA THR A 57 1.40 6.87 6.90
C THR A 57 0.86 6.22 5.63
N ILE A 58 -0.47 6.19 5.49
CA ILE A 58 -1.16 5.61 4.34
C ILE A 58 -2.05 6.69 3.72
N HIS A 59 -1.74 7.09 2.49
CA HIS A 59 -2.66 7.90 1.70
C HIS A 59 -3.58 6.97 0.91
N ILE A 60 -4.89 7.19 1.04
CA ILE A 60 -5.93 6.45 0.32
C ILE A 60 -6.56 7.42 -0.67
N ILE A 61 -6.38 7.17 -1.97
CA ILE A 61 -6.89 8.03 -3.03
C ILE A 61 -7.97 7.28 -3.82
N PRO A 62 -9.27 7.40 -3.47
CA PRO A 62 -10.33 6.77 -4.24
C PRO A 62 -10.37 7.29 -5.67
N ARG A 63 -10.77 6.49 -6.65
CA ARG A 63 -10.96 7.00 -8.03
C ARG A 63 -12.16 7.96 -8.09
N ASP A 64 -13.22 7.62 -7.35
CA ASP A 64 -14.34 8.52 -7.16
C ASP A 64 -13.95 9.59 -6.14
N GLN A 65 -13.74 10.82 -6.63
CA GLN A 65 -13.34 12.00 -5.87
C GLN A 65 -14.54 12.82 -5.37
N SER A 66 -15.76 12.28 -5.43
CA SER A 66 -16.92 12.94 -4.82
C SER A 66 -16.78 13.03 -3.31
N ASP A 67 -17.35 14.10 -2.72
CA ASP A 67 -17.40 14.30 -1.27
C ASP A 67 -18.01 13.08 -0.56
N GLU A 68 -19.03 12.45 -1.15
CA GLU A 68 -19.65 11.24 -0.58
C GLU A 68 -18.66 10.08 -0.45
N SER A 69 -17.88 9.80 -1.50
CA SER A 69 -16.86 8.75 -1.52
C SER A 69 -15.76 9.01 -0.48
N ILE A 70 -15.27 10.24 -0.44
CA ILE A 70 -14.21 10.66 0.49
C ILE A 70 -14.71 10.60 1.93
N GLN A 71 -15.87 11.18 2.22
CA GLN A 71 -16.47 11.18 3.56
C GLN A 71 -16.82 9.77 4.04
N LYS A 72 -17.25 8.88 3.13
CA LYS A 72 -17.50 7.48 3.49
C LYS A 72 -16.23 6.78 3.97
N ILE A 73 -15.10 6.98 3.27
CA ILE A 73 -13.80 6.43 3.67
C ILE A 73 -13.35 7.07 4.99
N LEU A 74 -13.40 8.40 5.10
CA LEU A 74 -12.99 9.14 6.29
C LEU A 74 -13.73 8.64 7.54
N ASN A 75 -15.07 8.61 7.49
CA ASN A 75 -15.90 8.13 8.58
C ASN A 75 -15.62 6.67 8.94
N ALA A 76 -15.28 5.82 7.97
CA ALA A 76 -14.95 4.41 8.21
C ALA A 76 -13.66 4.22 9.04
N PHE A 77 -12.73 5.18 8.98
CA PHE A 77 -11.52 5.18 9.82
C PHE A 77 -11.71 5.95 11.13
N GLU A 78 -12.48 7.03 11.15
CA GLU A 78 -12.76 7.77 12.40
C GLU A 78 -13.69 7.01 13.35
N LYS A 79 -14.67 6.28 12.81
CA LYS A 79 -15.71 5.56 13.56
C LYS A 79 -15.87 4.15 13.00
N PRO A 80 -14.85 3.30 13.14
CA PRO A 80 -14.87 1.98 12.53
C PRO A 80 -15.91 1.08 13.23
N LYS A 81 -16.62 0.27 12.44
CA LYS A 81 -17.62 -0.68 12.95
C LYS A 81 -16.99 -1.85 13.73
N GLU A 82 -15.72 -2.16 13.44
CA GLU A 82 -14.93 -3.19 14.09
C GLU A 82 -13.49 -2.70 14.29
N TYR A 83 -12.74 -3.33 15.20
CA TYR A 83 -11.32 -3.03 15.34
C TYR A 83 -10.58 -3.25 14.02
N LEU A 84 -9.75 -2.27 13.63
CA LEU A 84 -8.93 -2.39 12.44
C LEU A 84 -7.80 -3.37 12.67
N SER A 85 -7.45 -4.09 11.61
CA SER A 85 -6.24 -4.90 11.59
C SER A 85 -5.50 -4.74 10.26
N LEU A 86 -4.17 -4.86 10.30
CA LEU A 86 -3.32 -4.75 9.12
C LEU A 86 -2.70 -6.12 8.79
N GLY A 87 -3.24 -6.77 7.75
CA GLY A 87 -2.83 -8.12 7.40
C GLY A 87 -3.72 -9.14 8.08
N ARG A 88 -3.29 -9.70 9.22
CA ARG A 88 -4.06 -10.71 9.96
C ARG A 88 -5.07 -10.04 10.89
N ARG A 89 -6.02 -10.81 11.46
CA ARG A 89 -7.11 -10.24 12.28
C ARG A 89 -6.64 -9.85 13.69
N GLU A 90 -5.58 -10.51 14.16
CA GLU A 90 -4.92 -10.30 15.43
C GLU A 90 -3.93 -9.11 15.43
N ASP A 91 -3.50 -8.65 14.26
CA ASP A 91 -2.56 -7.52 14.12
C ASP A 91 -3.33 -6.19 14.18
N ILE A 92 -3.76 -5.81 15.37
CA ILE A 92 -4.63 -4.64 15.61
C ILE A 92 -3.91 -3.34 15.26
N VAL A 93 -4.63 -2.43 14.61
CA VAL A 93 -4.15 -1.08 14.26
C VAL A 93 -4.66 -0.06 15.26
N VAL A 94 -3.76 0.78 15.76
CA VAL A 94 -4.10 2.01 16.48
C VAL A 94 -4.04 3.18 15.50
N ILE A 95 -5.16 3.88 15.36
CA ILE A 95 -5.24 5.06 14.50
C ILE A 95 -4.80 6.28 15.30
N ASN A 96 -3.65 6.85 14.94
CA ASN A 96 -3.17 8.08 15.57
C ASN A 96 -3.85 9.33 15.00
N LYS A 97 -4.11 9.35 13.69
CA LYS A 97 -4.70 10.48 12.98
C LYS A 97 -5.37 9.99 11.69
N VAL A 98 -6.54 10.53 11.40
CA VAL A 98 -7.22 10.42 10.10
C VAL A 98 -7.51 11.84 9.65
N LYS A 99 -7.25 12.15 8.37
CA LYS A 99 -7.48 13.48 7.84
C LYS A 99 -7.74 13.42 6.34
N GLU A 100 -8.67 14.24 5.88
CA GLU A 100 -8.83 14.56 4.47
C GLU A 100 -7.78 15.60 4.03
N VAL A 101 -7.05 15.30 2.96
CA VAL A 101 -5.95 16.12 2.44
C VAL A 101 -6.10 16.33 0.94
N ALA A 102 -5.77 17.53 0.47
CA ALA A 102 -5.69 17.84 -0.96
C ALA A 102 -4.30 17.45 -1.48
N ILE A 103 -4.25 16.83 -2.67
CA ILE A 103 -3.01 16.41 -3.33
C ILE A 103 -2.84 17.24 -4.60
N GLU A 104 -1.72 17.94 -4.72
CA GLU A 104 -1.43 18.82 -5.85
C GLU A 104 -0.10 18.46 -6.52
N LYS A 105 -0.01 18.71 -7.83
CA LYS A 105 1.27 18.69 -8.55
C LYS A 105 2.05 19.95 -8.20
N LYS A 106 2.98 19.82 -7.27
CA LYS A 106 3.80 20.95 -6.80
C LYS A 106 5.21 20.85 -7.37
N LYS A 107 5.67 21.93 -8.00
CA LYS A 107 7.09 22.08 -8.35
C LYS A 107 7.87 22.40 -7.07
N LEU A 108 8.80 21.53 -6.70
CA LEU A 108 9.58 21.73 -5.49
C LEU A 108 10.56 22.90 -5.62
N GLU A 109 10.49 23.86 -4.72
CA GLU A 109 11.43 25.00 -4.67
C GLU A 109 12.80 24.63 -4.10
N LYS A 110 12.84 23.56 -3.30
CA LYS A 110 14.03 23.01 -2.64
C LYS A 110 13.93 21.49 -2.54
N ASP A 111 15.06 20.83 -2.30
CA ASP A 111 15.07 19.40 -2.02
C ASP A 111 14.22 19.10 -0.78
N LYS A 112 13.32 18.12 -0.93
CA LYS A 112 12.41 17.68 0.13
C LYS A 112 12.88 16.33 0.66
N ARG A 113 13.24 16.27 1.94
CA ARG A 113 13.81 15.07 2.56
C ARG A 113 12.79 14.43 3.49
N TYR A 114 12.63 13.12 3.37
CA TYR A 114 11.96 12.32 4.40
C TYR A 114 12.87 12.10 5.60
N ASP A 115 12.24 11.85 6.74
CA ASP A 115 12.94 11.50 7.96
C ASP A 115 13.77 10.22 7.78
N LYS A 116 14.92 10.21 8.45
CA LYS A 116 15.84 9.08 8.40
C LYS A 116 15.16 7.84 8.99
N GLY A 117 15.21 6.73 8.26
CA GLY A 117 14.61 5.47 8.68
C GLY A 117 13.14 5.32 8.26
N ILE A 118 12.52 6.32 7.63
CA ILE A 118 11.25 6.15 6.93
C ILE A 118 11.51 5.51 5.57
N PHE A 119 10.79 4.43 5.31
CA PHE A 119 10.76 3.72 4.04
C PHE A 119 9.44 4.01 3.32
N ALA A 120 9.43 3.90 2.00
CA ALA A 120 8.21 3.95 1.21
C ALA A 120 8.27 2.97 0.04
N TYR A 121 7.10 2.62 -0.47
CA TYR A 121 6.96 1.94 -1.74
C TYR A 121 6.89 2.97 -2.87
N ILE A 122 8.04 3.21 -3.51
CA ILE A 122 8.19 4.27 -4.51
C ILE A 122 7.84 3.70 -5.90
N PRO A 123 6.85 4.25 -6.62
CA PRO A 123 6.57 3.87 -8.00
C PRO A 123 7.82 3.92 -8.90
N VAL A 124 8.00 2.91 -9.78
CA VAL A 124 9.19 2.82 -10.64
C VAL A 124 9.30 4.02 -11.60
N ASN A 125 8.19 4.60 -12.04
CA ASN A 125 8.17 5.81 -12.86
C ASN A 125 8.83 7.01 -12.15
N PHE A 126 8.76 7.14 -10.82
CA PHE A 126 9.45 8.21 -10.08
C PHE A 126 10.97 8.04 -10.17
N ALA A 127 11.43 6.79 -10.22
CA ALA A 127 12.84 6.45 -10.39
C ALA A 127 13.32 6.73 -11.81
N VAL A 128 12.58 6.26 -12.81
CA VAL A 128 12.89 6.45 -14.24
C VAL A 128 12.88 7.94 -14.60
N GLY A 129 11.87 8.68 -14.13
CA GLY A 129 11.74 10.12 -14.31
C GLY A 129 12.76 10.96 -13.51
N ARG A 130 13.58 10.31 -12.66
CA ARG A 130 14.53 10.96 -11.75
C ARG A 130 13.86 12.08 -10.95
N LEU A 131 12.66 11.80 -10.44
CA LEU A 131 11.89 12.73 -9.61
C LEU A 131 12.39 12.71 -8.17
N VAL A 132 12.83 11.53 -7.72
CA VAL A 132 13.32 11.29 -6.37
C VAL A 132 14.67 10.57 -6.39
N LYS A 133 15.37 10.66 -5.26
CA LYS A 133 16.49 9.80 -4.88
C LYS A 133 16.12 9.00 -3.64
N ALA A 134 16.56 7.76 -3.57
CA ALA A 134 16.32 6.89 -2.42
C ALA A 134 17.46 5.89 -2.19
N GLY A 135 17.65 5.49 -0.94
CA GLY A 135 18.63 4.50 -0.52
C GLY A 135 20.06 5.04 -0.47
N SER A 136 21.02 4.14 -0.61
CA SER A 136 22.45 4.45 -0.50
C SER A 136 22.97 5.18 -1.72
N LYS A 137 23.71 6.27 -1.49
CA LYS A 137 24.37 7.06 -2.55
C LYS A 137 25.36 6.24 -3.39
N LYS A 138 25.85 5.11 -2.88
CA LYS A 138 26.87 4.28 -3.55
C LYS A 138 26.37 3.58 -4.80
N TYR A 139 25.07 3.27 -4.87
CA TYR A 139 24.49 2.43 -5.92
C TYR A 139 23.66 3.21 -6.95
N GLY A 140 23.81 4.54 -6.99
CA GLY A 140 23.12 5.41 -7.93
C GLY A 140 22.05 6.31 -7.29
N PRO A 141 21.14 6.89 -8.10
CA PRO A 141 20.11 7.79 -7.60
C PRO A 141 19.05 7.05 -6.76
N ILE A 142 18.75 5.79 -7.06
CA ILE A 142 17.82 4.96 -6.28
C ILE A 142 18.43 3.58 -6.05
N SER A 143 18.36 3.10 -4.81
CA SER A 143 18.65 1.71 -4.43
C SER A 143 17.60 1.22 -3.44
N GLY A 144 17.28 -0.07 -3.48
CA GLY A 144 16.22 -0.67 -2.66
C GLY A 144 15.80 -2.02 -3.22
N THR A 145 14.70 -2.56 -2.70
CA THR A 145 14.13 -3.82 -3.19
C THR A 145 13.01 -3.54 -4.17
N ARG A 146 13.10 -4.09 -5.39
CA ARG A 146 12.02 -4.00 -6.38
C ARG A 146 10.96 -5.06 -6.09
N TYR A 147 9.70 -4.65 -6.07
CA TYR A 147 8.56 -5.52 -5.87
C TYR A 147 7.53 -5.35 -6.99
N GLU A 148 6.83 -6.44 -7.31
CA GLU A 148 5.56 -6.39 -8.04
C GLU A 148 4.42 -6.62 -7.05
N ILE A 149 3.80 -5.55 -6.58
CA ILE A 149 2.73 -5.62 -5.59
C ILE A 149 1.40 -5.87 -6.30
N THR A 150 0.63 -6.85 -5.83
CA THR A 150 -0.72 -7.12 -6.32
C THR A 150 -1.67 -5.99 -5.96
N LYS A 151 -2.31 -5.37 -6.95
CA LYS A 151 -3.27 -4.27 -6.76
C LYS A 151 -4.71 -4.78 -6.65
N ASN A 152 -5.12 -5.50 -7.69
CA ASN A 152 -6.48 -6.02 -7.88
C ASN A 152 -6.40 -7.23 -8.81
N TYR A 153 -7.53 -7.90 -9.02
CA TYR A 153 -7.58 -9.04 -9.93
C TYR A 153 -8.85 -9.03 -10.78
N LYS A 154 -8.77 -9.68 -11.94
CA LYS A 154 -9.91 -10.05 -12.75
C LYS A 154 -10.12 -11.56 -12.67
N LEU A 155 -11.38 -11.99 -12.70
CA LEU A 155 -11.72 -13.41 -12.77
C LEU A 155 -11.70 -13.86 -14.23
N GLN A 156 -10.87 -14.85 -14.54
CA GLN A 156 -10.83 -15.48 -15.86
C GLN A 156 -11.37 -16.90 -15.76
N ASN A 157 -12.32 -17.26 -16.62
CA ASN A 157 -12.77 -18.64 -16.74
C ASN A 157 -11.80 -19.42 -17.63
N ILE A 158 -11.12 -20.41 -17.06
CA ILE A 158 -10.26 -21.37 -17.77
C ILE A 158 -10.96 -22.72 -18.00
N GLY A 159 -12.21 -22.86 -17.54
CA GLY A 159 -13.05 -24.03 -17.80
C GLY A 159 -13.91 -23.86 -19.04
N THR A 160 -14.77 -24.84 -19.32
CA THR A 160 -15.76 -24.74 -20.39
C THR A 160 -16.98 -23.95 -19.92
N LYS A 161 -17.87 -23.55 -20.85
CA LYS A 161 -19.15 -22.89 -20.48
C LYS A 161 -19.99 -23.74 -19.51
N ASN A 162 -19.98 -25.07 -19.68
CA ASN A 162 -20.77 -26.00 -18.88
C ASN A 162 -20.09 -26.40 -17.55
N LYS A 163 -18.77 -26.19 -17.43
CA LYS A 163 -17.99 -26.44 -16.20
C LYS A 163 -17.01 -25.29 -15.98
N PRO A 164 -17.50 -24.11 -15.54
CA PRO A 164 -16.65 -22.96 -15.36
C PRO A 164 -15.64 -23.19 -14.23
N LYS A 165 -14.39 -22.83 -14.48
CA LYS A 165 -13.31 -22.83 -13.49
C LYS A 165 -12.68 -21.44 -13.50
N LYS A 166 -13.02 -20.61 -12.51
CA LYS A 166 -12.53 -19.24 -12.41
C LYS A 166 -11.19 -19.20 -11.68
N ILE A 167 -10.21 -18.52 -12.26
CA ILE A 167 -8.94 -18.18 -11.62
C ILE A 167 -8.81 -16.66 -11.51
N ARG A 168 -7.98 -16.20 -10.57
CA ARG A 168 -7.63 -14.79 -10.42
C ARG A 168 -6.43 -14.47 -11.29
N ILE A 169 -6.57 -13.46 -12.15
CA ILE A 169 -5.47 -12.84 -12.87
C ILE A 169 -5.17 -11.52 -12.18
N TRP A 170 -4.02 -11.44 -11.52
CA TRP A 170 -3.60 -10.28 -10.74
C TRP A 170 -3.03 -9.19 -11.63
N GLU A 171 -3.58 -7.99 -11.50
CA GLU A 171 -2.94 -6.76 -11.94
C GLU A 171 -1.95 -6.34 -10.85
N LYS A 172 -0.70 -6.06 -11.26
CA LYS A 172 0.40 -5.76 -10.36
C LYS A 172 0.96 -4.38 -10.65
N LYS A 173 1.52 -3.75 -9.62
CA LYS A 173 2.27 -2.49 -9.71
C LYS A 173 3.72 -2.71 -9.35
N GLU A 174 4.60 -2.14 -10.14
CA GLU A 174 6.02 -2.16 -9.86
C GLU A 174 6.43 -0.99 -8.98
N VAL A 175 7.09 -1.30 -7.88
CA VAL A 175 7.57 -0.31 -6.92
C VAL A 175 8.97 -0.67 -6.43
N ILE A 176 9.67 0.32 -5.88
CA ILE A 176 10.95 0.18 -5.20
C ILE A 176 10.75 0.53 -3.74
N TYR A 177 10.91 -0.45 -2.86
CA TYR A 177 10.91 -0.24 -1.42
C TYR A 177 12.29 0.29 -0.99
N SER A 178 12.31 1.52 -0.47
CA SER A 178 13.56 2.20 -0.10
C SER A 178 13.33 3.28 0.97
N SER A 179 14.42 3.76 1.59
CA SER A 179 14.45 4.82 2.60
C SER A 179 15.38 5.97 2.18
N ASN A 180 15.63 6.95 3.06
CA ASN A 180 16.47 8.13 2.77
C ASN A 180 16.00 8.89 1.52
N ILE A 181 14.68 9.08 1.42
CA ILE A 181 14.03 9.58 0.22
C ILE A 181 14.23 11.10 0.14
N ILE A 182 14.58 11.57 -1.06
CA ILE A 182 14.77 12.98 -1.39
C ILE A 182 14.02 13.29 -2.68
N GLY A 183 12.97 14.11 -2.60
CA GLY A 183 12.35 14.74 -3.76
C GLY A 183 13.23 15.89 -4.25
N PHE A 184 13.57 15.90 -5.54
CA PHE A 184 14.51 16.89 -6.08
C PHE A 184 13.88 18.24 -6.33
N LYS A 185 14.63 19.31 -6.04
CA LYS A 185 14.29 20.67 -6.47
C LYS A 185 13.98 20.73 -7.97
N ASN A 186 13.06 21.61 -8.35
CA ASN A 186 12.57 21.85 -9.71
C ASN A 186 11.83 20.67 -10.36
N LYS A 187 11.64 19.55 -9.65
CA LYS A 187 10.78 18.47 -10.10
C LYS A 187 9.34 18.69 -9.63
N ILE A 188 8.41 18.21 -10.43
CA ILE A 188 6.99 18.20 -10.12
C ILE A 188 6.72 16.85 -9.45
N LEU A 189 6.15 16.88 -8.27
CA LEU A 189 5.77 15.71 -7.50
C LEU A 189 4.35 15.92 -6.95
N PRO A 190 3.58 14.84 -6.76
CA PRO A 190 2.36 14.89 -5.97
C PRO A 190 2.70 15.15 -4.50
N ILE A 191 2.25 16.28 -3.98
CA ILE A 191 2.47 16.71 -2.60
C ILE A 191 1.10 16.94 -1.96
N ASP A 192 0.89 16.44 -0.75
CA ASP A 192 -0.31 16.76 0.01
C ASP A 192 -0.18 18.11 0.75
N ASN A 193 -1.29 18.61 1.28
CA ASN A 193 -1.31 19.86 2.04
C ASN A 193 -0.61 19.78 3.42
N GLU A 194 -0.14 18.62 3.85
CA GLU A 194 0.71 18.43 5.03
C GLU A 194 2.19 18.34 4.66
N GLU A 195 2.53 18.61 3.40
CA GLU A 195 3.89 18.57 2.89
C GLU A 195 4.48 17.15 2.91
N ASP A 196 3.69 16.11 2.63
CA ASP A 196 4.17 14.76 2.32
C ASP A 196 4.18 14.50 0.80
N ILE A 197 5.18 13.75 0.33
CA ILE A 197 5.18 13.20 -1.05
C ILE A 197 4.25 11.99 -1.10
N VAL A 198 3.35 11.97 -2.07
CA VAL A 198 2.43 10.84 -2.27
C VAL A 198 2.98 9.87 -3.31
N PHE A 199 3.38 8.67 -2.89
CA PHE A 199 4.03 7.67 -3.74
C PHE A 199 3.01 6.79 -4.49
N CYS A 200 2.30 7.38 -5.45
CA CYS A 200 1.28 6.72 -6.26
C CYS A 200 1.46 7.06 -7.75
N ASP A 201 0.86 6.25 -8.63
CA ASP A 201 0.99 6.48 -10.07
C ASP A 201 0.27 7.76 -10.52
N GLU A 202 1.05 8.67 -11.09
CA GLU A 202 0.61 10.01 -11.55
C GLU A 202 -0.57 9.94 -12.53
N ASP A 203 -0.57 8.93 -13.39
CA ASP A 203 -1.59 8.71 -14.40
C ASP A 203 -2.98 8.41 -13.82
N THR A 204 -3.10 8.05 -12.54
CA THR A 204 -4.41 7.67 -11.97
C THR A 204 -5.08 8.82 -11.23
N ILE A 205 -4.30 9.80 -10.76
CA ILE A 205 -4.82 10.93 -9.96
C ILE A 205 -5.18 12.13 -10.82
N PHE A 206 -4.47 12.35 -11.94
CA PHE A 206 -4.58 13.57 -12.72
C PHE A 206 -5.00 13.33 -14.18
N ARG A 207 -5.65 12.20 -14.46
CA ARG A 207 -6.03 11.83 -15.84
C ARG A 207 -7.21 12.63 -16.41
N ASP A 208 -7.94 13.35 -15.56
CA ASP A 208 -9.15 14.10 -15.92
C ASP A 208 -9.03 15.61 -15.63
N LEU A 209 -7.80 16.16 -15.61
CA LEU A 209 -7.51 17.60 -15.60
C LEU A 209 -7.00 18.08 -16.96
#